data_AF-A0A7S3MGU0-F1
#
_entry.id   AF-A0A7S3MGU0-F1
#
_cell.length_a   1.000
_cell.length_b   1.000
_cell.length_c   1.000
_cell.angle_alpha   90.00
_cell.angle_beta   90.00
_cell.angle_gamma   90.00
#
_symmetry.space_group_name_H-M   'P 1'
#
loop_
_entity.id
_entity.type
_entity.pdbx_description
1 polymer ?
#
loop_
_entity_poly.entity_id
_entity_poly.type
_entity_poly.pdbx_seq_one_letter_code
_entity_poly.pdbx_strand_id
1 'polypeptide(L)'
;AVEKKEEETKADIMTVEDILNVDGAPIFKEWEMEDWALVQLRYELFLMQVAFKKDVNDEEHPGIHESNIGFYYSKYFRKQLNPKFFGVETIAELSALVADTVQWEAEIFGTLLTCEASDLAMFTRLTESCRRIRQRRLAAGDESARLKIEQLALQQPVAAA
;
A
#
# COMPACT_ATOMS: atom_id res chain seq x y z
N ALA A 1 -7.08 17.29 -18.22
CA ALA A 1 -6.14 16.61 -19.17
C ALA A 1 -5.15 15.71 -18.44
N VAL A 2 -4.58 16.13 -17.31
CA VAL A 2 -3.70 15.30 -16.48
C VAL A 2 -4.46 14.13 -15.84
N GLU A 3 -5.56 14.40 -15.14
CA GLU A 3 -6.41 13.37 -14.52
C GLU A 3 -6.85 12.28 -15.52
N LYS A 4 -7.32 12.67 -16.71
CA LYS A 4 -7.68 11.73 -17.77
C LYS A 4 -6.52 10.79 -18.17
N LYS A 5 -5.28 11.32 -18.24
CA LYS A 5 -4.08 10.50 -18.54
C LYS A 5 -3.70 9.59 -17.37
N GLU A 6 -3.97 10.01 -16.14
CA GLU A 6 -3.76 9.18 -14.95
C GLU A 6 -4.75 8.01 -14.93
N GLU A 7 -6.04 8.27 -15.20
CA GLU A 7 -7.07 7.24 -15.32
C GLU A 7 -6.77 6.23 -16.44
N GLU A 8 -6.40 6.71 -17.64
CA GLU A 8 -6.00 5.85 -18.76
C GLU A 8 -4.81 4.94 -18.40
N THR A 9 -3.83 5.47 -17.66
CA THR A 9 -2.65 4.70 -17.24
C THR A 9 -2.97 3.69 -16.15
N LYS A 10 -3.85 4.07 -15.21
CA LYS A 10 -4.35 3.14 -14.21
C LYS A 10 -5.11 2.00 -14.87
N ALA A 11 -6.00 2.29 -15.82
CA ALA A 11 -6.74 1.27 -16.55
C ALA A 11 -5.81 0.29 -17.28
N ASP A 12 -4.84 0.81 -18.04
CA ASP A 12 -3.85 0.01 -18.76
C ASP A 12 -3.10 -0.98 -17.85
N ILE A 13 -2.53 -0.50 -16.75
CA ILE A 13 -1.76 -1.32 -15.79
C ILE A 13 -2.64 -2.39 -15.12
N MET A 14 -3.90 -2.06 -14.81
CA MET A 14 -4.82 -3.00 -14.18
C MET A 14 -5.23 -4.14 -15.13
N THR A 15 -5.12 -3.93 -16.45
CA THR A 15 -5.46 -4.94 -17.47
C THR A 15 -4.31 -5.81 -17.95
N VAL A 16 -3.06 -5.56 -17.51
CA VAL A 16 -1.91 -6.44 -17.80
C VAL A 16 -2.28 -7.89 -17.44
N GLU A 17 -1.87 -8.92 -18.18
CA GLU A 17 -2.18 -10.30 -17.77
C GLU A 17 -1.04 -10.89 -16.93
N ASP A 18 0.18 -10.80 -17.45
CA ASP A 18 1.39 -11.31 -16.80
C ASP A 18 2.27 -10.17 -16.28
N ILE A 19 2.30 -9.98 -14.96
CA ILE A 19 3.12 -8.97 -14.30
C ILE A 19 4.63 -9.26 -14.39
N LEU A 20 5.03 -10.47 -14.77
CA LEU A 20 6.43 -10.85 -14.95
C LEU A 20 6.92 -10.59 -16.39
N ASN A 21 6.00 -10.33 -17.33
CA ASN A 21 6.33 -10.11 -18.73
C ASN A 21 5.44 -9.03 -19.38
N VAL A 22 5.79 -7.78 -19.14
CA VAL A 22 5.30 -6.60 -19.84
C VAL A 22 6.41 -6.14 -20.78
N ASP A 23 6.25 -6.41 -22.08
CA ASP A 23 7.24 -6.09 -23.11
C ASP A 23 8.65 -6.66 -22.85
N GLY A 24 8.73 -7.90 -22.34
CA GLY A 24 10.00 -8.60 -22.09
C GLY A 24 10.64 -8.31 -20.74
N ALA A 25 9.93 -7.65 -19.82
CA ALA A 25 10.40 -7.36 -18.46
C ALA A 25 9.27 -7.45 -17.42
N PRO A 26 9.58 -7.68 -16.13
CA PRO A 26 8.58 -7.58 -15.09
C PRO A 26 8.10 -6.12 -14.93
N ILE A 27 6.83 -5.95 -14.57
CA ILE A 27 6.18 -4.64 -14.43
C ILE A 27 6.86 -3.75 -13.36
N PHE A 28 7.51 -4.38 -12.39
CA PHE A 28 8.25 -3.75 -11.29
C PHE A 28 9.75 -3.58 -11.57
N LYS A 29 10.20 -3.74 -12.82
CA LYS A 29 11.62 -3.62 -13.19
C LYS A 29 12.25 -2.28 -12.76
N GLU A 30 11.47 -1.20 -12.86
CA GLU A 30 11.91 0.17 -12.57
C GLU A 30 11.53 0.62 -11.16
N TRP A 31 11.29 -0.32 -10.23
CA TRP A 31 10.97 0.00 -8.85
C TRP A 31 12.22 0.38 -8.07
N GLU A 32 12.09 1.47 -7.33
CA GLU A 32 13.09 1.90 -6.36
C GLU A 32 12.66 1.51 -4.95
N MET A 33 13.48 1.87 -3.96
CA MET A 33 13.24 1.51 -2.56
C MET A 33 11.87 1.96 -2.07
N GLU A 34 11.41 3.15 -2.48
CA GLU A 34 10.10 3.66 -2.06
C GLU A 34 8.95 2.82 -2.61
N ASP A 35 9.08 2.26 -3.81
CA ASP A 35 8.05 1.43 -4.42
C ASP A 35 7.94 0.09 -3.68
N TRP A 36 9.08 -0.50 -3.30
CA TRP A 36 9.11 -1.68 -2.44
C TRP A 36 8.50 -1.42 -1.06
N ALA A 37 8.77 -0.26 -0.47
CA ALA A 37 8.18 0.12 0.81
C ALA A 37 6.65 0.29 0.70
N LEU A 38 6.17 0.90 -0.38
CA LEU A 38 4.75 1.11 -0.60
C LEU A 38 3.99 -0.18 -0.93
N VAL A 39 4.55 -1.09 -1.73
CA VAL A 39 3.88 -2.39 -1.97
C VAL A 39 3.80 -3.20 -0.68
N GLN A 40 4.86 -3.17 0.14
CA GLN A 40 4.88 -3.86 1.43
C GLN A 40 3.83 -3.26 2.36
N LEU A 41 3.77 -1.93 2.47
CA LEU A 41 2.77 -1.24 3.28
C LEU A 41 1.35 -1.59 2.84
N ARG A 42 1.05 -1.57 1.53
CA ARG A 42 -0.26 -1.97 0.99
C ARG A 42 -0.63 -3.39 1.45
N TYR A 43 0.28 -4.33 1.22
CA TYR A 43 0.01 -5.73 1.50
C TYR A 43 -0.13 -6.01 3.00
N GLU A 44 0.73 -5.45 3.84
CA GLU A 44 0.66 -5.62 5.29
C GLU A 44 -0.63 -5.01 5.87
N LEU A 45 -1.01 -3.80 5.44
CA LEU A 45 -2.24 -3.16 5.90
C LEU A 45 -3.50 -3.91 5.45
N PHE A 46 -3.52 -4.39 4.20
CA PHE A 46 -4.58 -5.26 3.70
C PHE A 46 -4.66 -6.56 4.49
N LEU A 47 -3.53 -7.25 4.69
CA LEU A 47 -3.48 -8.55 5.34
C LEU A 47 -3.86 -8.44 6.81
N MET A 48 -3.50 -7.35 7.49
CA MET A 48 -3.95 -7.04 8.85
C MET A 48 -5.47 -6.98 8.94
N GLN A 49 -6.12 -6.28 8.00
CA GLN A 49 -7.57 -6.19 7.96
C GLN A 49 -8.22 -7.56 7.70
N VAL A 50 -7.69 -8.33 6.76
CA VAL A 50 -8.19 -9.68 6.44
C VAL A 50 -8.03 -10.62 7.63
N ALA A 51 -6.90 -10.57 8.34
CA ALA A 51 -6.65 -11.37 9.53
C ALA A 51 -7.55 -10.95 10.69
N PHE A 52 -7.72 -9.65 10.91
CA PHE A 52 -8.62 -9.12 11.94
C PHE A 52 -10.06 -9.59 11.76
N LYS A 53 -10.59 -9.52 10.53
CA LYS A 53 -11.95 -10.02 10.22
C LYS A 53 -12.11 -11.50 10.57
N LYS A 54 -11.09 -12.32 10.30
CA LYS A 54 -11.08 -13.75 10.64
C LYS A 54 -11.00 -13.99 12.15
N ASP A 55 -10.24 -13.17 12.89
CA ASP A 55 -10.05 -13.29 14.33
C ASP A 55 -11.30 -12.87 15.12
N VAL A 56 -11.92 -11.75 14.74
CA VAL A 56 -13.05 -11.16 15.48
C VAL A 56 -14.38 -11.79 15.08
N ASN A 57 -14.54 -12.16 13.79
CA ASN A 57 -15.76 -12.78 13.26
C ASN A 57 -17.05 -12.01 13.62
N ASP A 58 -16.98 -10.67 13.57
CA ASP A 58 -18.09 -9.75 13.82
C ASP A 58 -18.51 -9.09 12.49
N GLU A 59 -19.76 -9.33 12.08
CA GLU A 59 -20.35 -8.77 10.86
C GLU A 59 -20.81 -7.31 11.03
N GLU A 60 -21.06 -6.84 12.27
CA GLU A 60 -21.47 -5.46 12.56
C GLU A 60 -20.27 -4.51 12.65
N HIS A 61 -19.10 -4.99 13.10
CA HIS A 61 -17.88 -4.19 13.26
C HIS A 61 -16.67 -4.79 12.53
N PRO A 62 -16.68 -4.85 11.18
CA PRO A 62 -15.66 -5.58 10.43
C PRO A 62 -14.29 -4.89 10.38
N GLY A 63 -14.12 -3.73 11.03
CA GLY A 63 -12.93 -2.87 10.93
C GLY A 63 -12.21 -2.60 12.24
N ILE A 64 -11.01 -2.03 12.13
CA ILE A 64 -10.11 -1.81 13.27
C ILE A 64 -10.19 -0.35 13.69
N HIS A 65 -10.52 -0.08 14.95
CA HIS A 65 -10.46 1.28 15.48
C HIS A 65 -9.02 1.84 15.41
N GLU A 66 -8.84 3.12 15.05
CA GLU A 66 -7.53 3.76 14.83
C GLU A 66 -6.54 3.50 15.98
N SER A 67 -7.01 3.60 17.23
CA SER A 67 -6.20 3.38 18.43
C SER A 67 -5.57 1.97 18.52
N ASN A 68 -6.12 1.00 17.80
CA ASN A 68 -5.73 -0.40 17.85
C ASN A 68 -4.86 -0.82 16.66
N ILE A 69 -4.65 0.05 15.67
CA ILE A 69 -3.86 -0.28 14.46
C ILE A 69 -2.44 -0.69 14.83
N GLY A 70 -1.75 0.09 15.65
CA GLY A 70 -0.38 -0.24 16.08
C GLY A 70 -0.31 -1.56 16.86
N PHE A 71 -1.34 -1.87 17.65
CA PHE A 71 -1.45 -3.13 18.39
C PHE A 71 -1.58 -4.33 17.44
N TYR A 72 -2.55 -4.30 16.51
CA TYR A 72 -2.77 -5.41 15.58
C TYR A 72 -1.62 -5.59 14.59
N TYR A 73 -1.04 -4.50 14.11
CA TYR A 73 0.15 -4.55 13.25
C TYR A 73 1.32 -5.24 13.98
N SER A 74 1.57 -4.87 15.25
CA SER A 74 2.59 -5.53 16.08
C SER A 74 2.27 -6.98 16.40
N LYS A 75 0.98 -7.30 16.65
CA LYS A 75 0.51 -8.66 16.94
C LYS A 75 0.75 -9.59 15.76
N TYR A 76 0.40 -9.18 14.54
CA TYR A 76 0.46 -10.03 13.36
C TYR A 76 1.85 -10.07 12.71
N PHE A 77 2.54 -8.94 12.61
CA PHE A 77 3.81 -8.87 11.87
C PHE A 77 5.05 -8.89 12.75
N ARG A 78 4.89 -8.73 14.07
CA ARG A 78 6.02 -8.56 15.01
C ARG A 78 6.92 -7.38 14.62
N LYS A 79 6.34 -6.36 13.99
CA LYS A 79 6.96 -5.11 13.55
C LYS A 79 6.26 -3.93 14.20
N GLN A 80 6.96 -2.82 14.38
CA GLN A 80 6.33 -1.56 14.74
C GLN A 80 5.94 -0.78 13.47
N LEU A 81 4.72 -0.25 13.43
CA LEU A 81 4.28 0.64 12.38
C LEU A 81 4.65 2.08 12.76
N ASN A 82 5.62 2.67 12.05
CA ASN A 82 6.07 4.03 12.33
C ASN A 82 5.85 4.93 11.10
N PRO A 83 4.85 5.84 11.12
CA PRO A 83 4.58 6.79 10.04
C PRO A 83 5.81 7.61 9.62
N LYS A 84 6.71 7.92 10.55
CA LYS A 84 7.89 8.76 10.27
C LYS A 84 8.85 8.13 9.27
N PHE A 85 8.91 6.80 9.21
CA PHE A 85 9.72 6.10 8.21
C PHE A 85 9.19 6.30 6.78
N PHE A 86 7.95 6.79 6.62
CA PHE A 86 7.35 7.13 5.33
C PHE A 86 7.26 8.65 5.10
N GLY A 87 7.84 9.45 5.99
CA GLY A 87 7.86 10.92 5.87
C GLY A 87 6.55 11.60 6.28
N VAL A 88 5.71 10.92 7.08
CA VAL A 88 4.42 11.40 7.59
C VAL A 88 4.34 11.23 9.11
N GLU A 89 3.39 11.90 9.77
CA GLU A 89 3.31 11.95 11.23
C GLU A 89 2.22 11.04 11.81
N THR A 90 1.15 10.79 11.05
CA THR A 90 -0.02 10.04 11.56
C THR A 90 -0.31 8.76 10.77
N ILE A 91 -1.06 7.83 11.39
CA ILE A 91 -1.52 6.61 10.74
C ILE A 91 -2.51 6.92 9.60
N ALA A 92 -3.32 7.98 9.75
CA ALA A 92 -4.19 8.47 8.69
C ALA A 92 -3.38 8.98 7.48
N GLU A 93 -2.34 9.79 7.69
CA GLU A 93 -1.44 10.24 6.62
C GLU A 93 -0.68 9.08 5.97
N LEU A 94 -0.24 8.10 6.76
CA LEU A 94 0.39 6.88 6.25
C LEU A 94 -0.57 6.08 5.36
N SER A 95 -1.82 5.94 5.78
CA SER A 95 -2.88 5.28 5.01
C SER A 95 -3.17 6.01 3.71
N ALA A 96 -3.06 7.34 3.69
CA ALA A 96 -3.26 8.16 2.49
C ALA A 96 -2.24 7.88 1.38
N LEU A 97 -1.04 7.40 1.72
CA LEU A 97 -0.04 6.95 0.73
C LEU A 97 -0.49 5.70 -0.05
N VAL A 98 -1.45 4.97 0.48
CA VAL A 98 -1.99 3.70 -0.04
C VAL A 98 -3.52 3.69 -0.06
N ALA A 99 -4.13 4.84 -0.32
CA ALA A 99 -5.58 5.05 -0.33
C ALA A 99 -6.34 4.24 -1.41
N ASP A 100 -5.62 3.58 -2.32
CA ASP A 100 -6.18 2.62 -3.27
C ASP A 100 -6.42 1.22 -2.66
N THR A 101 -5.89 0.97 -1.46
CA THR A 101 -5.91 -0.32 -0.77
C THR A 101 -6.75 -0.25 0.49
N VAL A 102 -6.60 0.81 1.26
CA VAL A 102 -7.23 0.98 2.59
C VAL A 102 -8.21 2.14 2.60
N GLN A 103 -9.18 2.09 3.50
CA GLN A 103 -10.15 3.17 3.71
C GLN A 103 -10.41 3.40 5.20
N TRP A 104 -10.93 4.59 5.50
CA TRP A 104 -11.38 4.98 6.82
C TRP A 104 -12.86 5.33 6.76
N GLU A 105 -13.64 4.77 7.67
CA GLU A 105 -15.01 5.18 7.95
C GLU A 105 -15.06 5.71 9.39
N ALA A 106 -15.08 7.04 9.52
CA ALA A 106 -14.78 7.73 10.78
C ALA A 106 -13.44 7.24 11.37
N GLU A 107 -13.46 6.60 12.54
CA GLU A 107 -12.27 6.09 13.25
C GLU A 107 -12.02 4.60 12.96
N ILE A 108 -12.77 4.01 12.03
CA ILE A 108 -12.70 2.58 11.70
C ILE A 108 -11.92 2.37 10.40
N PHE A 109 -10.82 1.63 10.52
CA PHE A 109 -9.98 1.20 9.41
C PHE A 109 -10.56 -0.01 8.70
N GLY A 110 -10.50 0.02 7.37
CA GLY A 110 -10.94 -1.05 6.48
C GLY A 110 -10.10 -1.16 5.22
N THR A 111 -10.51 -2.08 4.34
CA THR A 111 -9.90 -2.30 3.02
C THR A 111 -10.94 -2.03 1.93
N LEU A 112 -10.48 -1.43 0.83
CA LEU A 112 -11.26 -1.28 -0.41
C LEU A 112 -11.19 -2.53 -1.29
N LEU A 113 -10.15 -3.35 -1.09
CA LEU A 113 -9.89 -4.50 -1.93
C LEU A 113 -10.74 -5.70 -1.50
N THR A 114 -11.29 -6.38 -2.51
CA THR A 114 -12.03 -7.65 -2.39
C THR A 114 -11.25 -8.84 -2.95
N CYS A 115 -9.98 -8.65 -3.30
CA CYS A 115 -9.12 -9.71 -3.81
C CYS A 115 -8.70 -10.67 -2.68
N GLU A 116 -8.22 -11.84 -3.05
CA GLU A 116 -7.64 -12.80 -2.11
C GLU A 116 -6.24 -12.34 -1.67
N ALA A 117 -5.82 -12.75 -0.47
CA ALA A 117 -4.47 -12.43 0.02
C ALA A 117 -3.35 -13.06 -0.82
N SER A 118 -3.64 -14.13 -1.57
CA SER A 118 -2.70 -14.74 -2.51
C SER A 118 -2.52 -13.93 -3.80
N ASP A 119 -3.37 -12.93 -4.07
CA ASP A 119 -3.27 -12.09 -5.27
C ASP A 119 -2.24 -10.97 -5.10
N LEU A 120 -0.96 -11.34 -5.11
CA LEU A 120 0.16 -10.39 -5.06
C LEU A 120 0.22 -9.50 -6.32
N ALA A 121 -0.38 -9.93 -7.42
CA ALA A 121 -0.39 -9.17 -8.66
C ALA A 121 -1.21 -7.89 -8.53
N MET A 122 -2.31 -7.91 -7.77
CA MET A 122 -3.10 -6.73 -7.46
C MET A 122 -2.24 -5.60 -6.84
N PHE A 123 -1.51 -5.90 -5.77
CA PHE A 123 -0.66 -4.92 -5.07
C PHE A 123 0.49 -4.39 -5.94
N THR A 124 1.00 -5.26 -6.82
CA THR A 124 2.03 -4.90 -7.79
C THR A 124 1.50 -3.88 -8.81
N ARG A 125 0.28 -4.09 -9.34
CA ARG A 125 -0.36 -3.16 -10.28
C ARG A 125 -0.69 -1.82 -9.64
N LEU A 126 -1.25 -1.84 -8.43
CA LEU A 126 -1.56 -0.62 -7.68
C LEU A 126 -0.29 0.22 -7.47
N THR A 127 0.79 -0.43 -7.02
CA THR A 127 2.08 0.23 -6.79
C THR A 127 2.67 0.80 -8.09
N GLU A 128 2.69 0.02 -9.18
CA GLU A 128 3.20 0.53 -10.46
C GLU A 128 2.37 1.70 -11.00
N SER A 129 1.03 1.63 -10.87
CA SER A 129 0.13 2.71 -11.27
C SER A 129 0.45 4.01 -10.53
N CYS A 130 0.55 3.94 -9.20
CA CYS A 130 0.94 5.08 -8.38
C CYS A 130 2.36 5.58 -8.71
N ARG A 131 3.32 4.68 -8.99
CA ARG A 131 4.68 5.05 -9.40
C ARG A 131 4.67 5.85 -10.70
N ARG A 132 3.97 5.39 -11.75
CA ARG A 132 3.92 6.10 -13.03
C ARG A 132 3.23 7.46 -12.93
N ILE A 133 2.17 7.55 -12.12
CA ILE A 133 1.50 8.83 -11.83
C ILE A 133 2.46 9.78 -11.11
N ARG A 134 3.14 9.30 -10.05
CA ARG A 134 4.15 10.06 -9.30
C ARG A 134 5.26 10.58 -10.20
N GLN A 135 5.84 9.73 -11.04
CA GLN A 135 6.91 10.10 -11.97
C GLN A 135 6.47 11.20 -12.96
N ARG A 136 5.24 11.15 -13.45
CA ARG A 136 4.70 12.21 -14.33
C ARG A 136 4.50 13.54 -13.61
N ARG A 137 4.00 13.50 -12.37
CA ARG A 137 3.85 14.71 -11.53
C ARG A 137 5.22 15.36 -11.28
N LEU A 138 6.22 14.56 -10.92
CA LEU A 138 7.59 15.03 -10.76
C LEU A 138 8.17 15.62 -12.06
N ALA A 139 7.98 14.94 -13.20
CA ALA A 139 8.41 15.45 -14.50
C ALA A 139 7.70 16.75 -14.92
N ALA A 140 6.49 17.00 -14.40
CA ALA A 140 5.74 18.25 -14.59
C ALA A 140 6.15 19.36 -13.59
N GLY A 141 7.10 19.10 -12.69
CA GLY A 141 7.57 20.05 -11.67
C GLY A 141 6.75 20.09 -10.39
N ASP A 142 5.83 19.15 -10.19
CA ASP A 142 5.08 19.02 -8.93
C ASP A 142 5.91 18.27 -7.88
N GLU A 143 6.70 19.04 -7.13
CA GLU A 143 7.56 18.52 -6.05
C GLU A 143 6.77 17.94 -4.87
N SER A 144 5.45 18.22 -4.77
CA SER A 144 4.59 17.62 -3.73
C SER A 144 4.42 16.11 -3.91
N ALA A 145 4.78 15.56 -5.09
CA ALA A 145 4.72 14.13 -5.37
C ALA A 145 5.96 13.36 -4.85
N ARG A 146 6.99 14.06 -4.34
CA ARG A 146 8.23 13.42 -3.89
C ARG A 146 8.02 12.69 -2.56
N LEU A 147 8.40 11.42 -2.52
CA LEU A 147 8.35 10.60 -1.31
C LEU A 147 9.60 10.80 -0.46
N LYS A 148 9.47 10.64 0.86
CA LYS A 148 10.55 10.72 1.83
C LYS A 148 10.55 9.47 2.70
N ILE A 149 10.80 8.32 2.07
CA ILE A 149 10.81 7.03 2.76
C ILE A 149 12.24 6.73 3.25
N GLU A 150 12.35 6.32 4.50
CA GLU A 150 13.60 5.87 5.12
C GLU A 150 13.81 4.37 4.87
N GLN A 151 15.07 3.91 4.85
CA GLN A 151 15.37 2.48 4.72
C GLN A 151 14.75 1.63 5.84
N LEU A 152 14.50 2.23 7.01
CA LEU A 152 13.83 1.59 8.14
C LEU A 152 12.38 1.18 7.84
N ALA A 153 11.73 1.77 6.82
CA ALA A 153 10.40 1.36 6.36
C ALA A 153 10.35 -0.11 5.89
N LEU A 154 11.47 -0.62 5.39
CA LEU A 154 11.62 -2.00 4.90
C LEU A 154 12.13 -2.98 5.98
N GLN A 155 12.27 -2.53 7.23
CA GLN A 155 12.78 -3.37 8.31
C GLN A 155 11.91 -4.64 8.46
N GLN A 156 12.58 -5.79 8.50
CA GLN A 156 11.95 -7.08 8.75
C GLN A 156 12.02 -7.43 10.24
N PRO A 157 11.07 -8.21 10.77
CA PRO A 157 11.16 -8.68 12.14
C PRO A 157 12.41 -9.55 12.28
N VAL A 158 13.12 -9.40 13.40
CA VAL A 158 14.23 -10.30 13.71
C VAL A 158 13.63 -11.68 13.95
N ALA A 159 14.05 -12.69 13.17
CA ALA A 159 13.60 -14.06 13.38
C ALA A 159 13.91 -14.47 14.83
N ALA A 160 12.91 -15.03 15.51
CA ALA A 160 13.16 -15.62 16.83
C ALA A 160 14.19 -16.75 16.65
N ALA A 161 15.32 -16.63 17.35
CA ALA A 161 16.37 -17.63 17.39
C ALA A 161 15.91 -18.92 18.08
#